data_AF-A0AAV0DFU1-F1
#
_entry.id   AF-A0AAV0DFU1-F1
#
_cell.length_a   1.000
_cell.length_b   1.000
_cell.length_c   1.000
_cell.angle_alpha   90.00
_cell.angle_beta   90.00
_cell.angle_gamma   90.00
#
_symmetry.space_group_name_H-M   'P 1'
#
loop_
_entity.id
_entity.type
_entity.pdbx_description
1 polymer ?
#
loop_
_entity_poly.entity_id
_entity_poly.type
_entity_poly.pdbx_seq_one_letter_code
_entity_poly.pdbx_strand_id
1 'polypeptide(L)'
;MAAHHRRLFLLLISALLFLSATAQYSYDDEDGEAADAPVAVSYISASPDASPSAAPAPAPSSEDDIDASSSDQQSLPLLQTSKLVSSTPGEDEAAADGASYGTMKAVAEPSVKYDVAAAGRSGVNKFVHSMLVASVRKTDNFISNVIQKRLSDPSADSYTKDCMQTCKEVYEDSVGAMKKTMEDIQDGNYFKANVDVSAMSNDADTCKECVKQVIGDDPEFEKFSKWVDGVVDACLGKITGINS
;
A
#
# COMPACT_ATOMS: atom_id res chain seq x y z
N MET A 1 5.12 10.74 29.64
CA MET A 1 4.35 9.52 29.29
C MET A 1 3.68 9.59 27.90
N ALA A 2 3.25 10.75 27.39
CA ALA A 2 2.58 10.86 26.09
C ALA A 2 3.39 10.40 24.86
N ALA A 3 4.72 10.56 24.86
CA ALA A 3 5.58 10.19 23.73
C ALA A 3 5.66 8.67 23.49
N HIS A 4 5.63 7.88 24.57
CA HIS A 4 5.71 6.42 24.48
C HIS A 4 4.41 5.81 23.93
N HIS A 5 3.28 6.45 24.25
CA HIS A 5 1.95 6.00 23.79
C HIS A 5 1.74 6.28 22.30
N ARG A 6 2.31 7.38 21.77
CA ARG A 6 2.27 7.73 20.35
C ARG A 6 3.14 6.82 19.48
N ARG A 7 4.35 6.44 19.96
CA ARG A 7 5.20 5.45 19.26
C ARG A 7 4.53 4.08 19.21
N LEU A 8 3.90 3.64 20.30
CA LEU A 8 3.15 2.38 20.32
C LEU A 8 1.96 2.42 19.34
N PHE A 9 1.29 3.56 19.24
CA PHE A 9 0.14 3.74 18.35
C PHE A 9 0.54 3.75 16.86
N LEU A 10 1.64 4.42 16.49
CA LEU A 10 2.15 4.41 15.11
C LEU A 10 2.66 3.02 14.71
N LEU A 11 3.36 2.31 15.59
CA LEU A 11 3.79 0.93 15.35
C LEU A 11 2.59 -0.03 15.22
N LEU A 12 1.51 0.19 15.98
CA LEU A 12 0.27 -0.57 15.85
C LEU A 12 -0.42 -0.32 14.50
N ILE A 13 -0.45 0.92 14.01
CA ILE A 13 -1.04 1.24 12.69
C ILE A 13 -0.22 0.60 11.57
N SER A 14 1.11 0.72 11.59
CA SER A 14 1.96 0.06 10.61
C SER A 14 1.79 -1.46 10.65
N ALA A 15 1.77 -2.07 11.85
CA ALA A 15 1.54 -3.51 11.98
C ALA A 15 0.15 -3.96 11.49
N LEU A 16 -0.89 -3.16 11.70
CA LEU A 16 -2.25 -3.45 11.21
C LEU A 16 -2.35 -3.38 9.69
N LEU A 17 -1.62 -2.46 9.04
CA LEU A 17 -1.54 -2.41 7.58
C LEU A 17 -0.83 -3.66 7.03
N PHE A 18 0.25 -4.12 7.68
CA PHE A 18 0.94 -5.35 7.29
C PHE A 18 0.13 -6.63 7.55
N LEU A 19 -0.72 -6.67 8.59
CA LEU A 19 -1.55 -7.85 8.89
C LEU A 19 -2.71 -8.07 7.90
N SER A 20 -3.12 -7.04 7.15
CA SER A 20 -4.23 -7.15 6.20
C SER A 20 -3.87 -7.93 4.91
N ALA A 21 -2.58 -8.21 4.67
CA ALA A 21 -2.11 -8.84 3.43
C ALA A 21 -2.02 -10.38 3.46
N THR A 22 -2.32 -11.05 4.58
CA THR A 22 -2.21 -12.53 4.68
C THR A 22 -3.54 -13.26 4.76
N ALA A 23 -4.68 -12.59 4.62
CA ALA A 23 -5.99 -13.19 4.87
C ALA A 23 -6.80 -13.51 3.59
N GLN A 24 -6.18 -13.94 2.49
CA GLN A 24 -6.91 -14.55 1.37
C GLN A 24 -6.00 -15.54 0.64
N TYR A 25 -6.05 -16.83 1.00
CA TYR A 25 -5.81 -17.97 0.09
C TYR A 25 -6.03 -19.27 0.89
N SER A 26 -7.30 -19.64 1.09
CA SER A 26 -7.69 -21.05 1.20
C SER A 26 -8.76 -21.28 0.14
N TYR A 27 -8.33 -21.72 -1.03
CA TYR A 27 -9.22 -22.39 -1.96
C TYR A 27 -9.46 -23.79 -1.40
N ASP A 28 -10.67 -24.04 -0.91
CA ASP A 28 -11.22 -25.38 -0.72
C ASP A 28 -11.52 -25.95 -2.13
N ASP A 29 -10.56 -26.69 -2.67
CA ASP A 29 -10.78 -27.64 -3.77
C ASP A 29 -11.38 -28.92 -3.14
N GLU A 30 -12.71 -29.00 -3.09
CA GLU A 30 -13.42 -30.27 -2.88
C GLU A 30 -13.82 -30.86 -4.24
N ASP A 31 -12.91 -31.62 -4.86
CA ASP A 31 -13.26 -32.64 -5.84
C ASP A 31 -12.82 -34.01 -5.29
N GLY A 32 -13.81 -34.91 -5.18
CA GLY A 32 -13.71 -36.13 -4.40
C GLY A 32 -12.92 -37.26 -5.05
N GLU A 33 -12.70 -38.31 -4.25
CA GLU A 33 -12.73 -39.69 -4.75
C GLU A 33 -13.05 -40.63 -3.58
N ALA A 34 -13.86 -41.63 -3.87
CA ALA A 34 -14.39 -42.61 -2.95
C ALA A 34 -13.33 -43.60 -2.44
N ALA A 35 -13.61 -44.10 -1.24
CA ALA A 35 -12.82 -44.96 -0.39
C ALA A 35 -12.35 -46.30 -1.01
N ASP A 36 -11.16 -46.75 -0.60
CA ASP A 36 -10.95 -48.15 -0.23
C ASP A 36 -9.88 -48.34 0.88
N ALA A 37 -10.37 -48.76 2.05
CA ALA A 37 -9.80 -49.70 3.04
C ALA A 37 -8.40 -49.52 3.71
N PRO A 38 -8.21 -50.11 4.92
CA PRO A 38 -7.40 -49.54 5.99
C PRO A 38 -6.06 -50.26 6.20
N VAL A 39 -5.06 -49.53 6.71
CA VAL A 39 -3.88 -50.15 7.34
C VAL A 39 -3.67 -49.60 8.74
N ALA A 40 -3.42 -50.54 9.62
CA ALA A 40 -3.43 -50.49 11.06
C ALA A 40 -2.29 -49.67 11.70
N VAL A 41 -2.66 -49.01 12.81
CA VAL A 41 -2.00 -49.08 14.13
C VAL A 41 -0.48 -48.91 14.19
N SER A 42 -0.03 -47.85 14.87
CA SER A 42 0.81 -47.99 16.07
C SER A 42 0.82 -46.72 16.90
N TYR A 43 0.25 -46.88 18.10
CA TYR A 43 0.27 -45.93 19.20
C TYR A 43 1.67 -45.95 19.81
N ILE A 44 2.36 -44.81 19.83
CA ILE A 44 3.53 -44.64 20.68
C ILE A 44 3.16 -43.59 21.73
N SER A 45 2.80 -44.13 22.89
CA SER A 45 2.68 -43.44 24.15
C SER A 45 4.07 -42.98 24.60
N ALA A 46 4.25 -41.69 24.80
CA ALA A 46 5.36 -41.15 25.58
C ALA A 46 4.84 -39.94 26.38
N SER A 47 4.69 -40.17 27.69
CA SER A 47 4.36 -39.18 28.70
C SER A 47 5.50 -38.17 28.93
N PRO A 48 5.20 -37.03 29.59
CA PRO A 48 6.04 -35.84 29.59
C PRO A 48 7.03 -35.85 30.77
N ASP A 49 8.19 -35.22 30.59
CA ASP A 49 9.07 -34.93 31.71
C ASP A 49 9.85 -33.62 31.50
N ALA A 50 10.15 -32.99 32.64
CA ALA A 50 10.99 -31.81 32.89
C ALA A 50 10.42 -30.40 32.67
N SER A 51 9.84 -29.87 33.77
CA SER A 51 9.97 -28.46 34.21
C SER A 51 11.45 -28.03 34.27
N PRO A 52 11.71 -26.71 34.10
CA PRO A 52 12.37 -26.03 35.21
C PRO A 52 11.86 -24.62 35.53
N SER A 53 11.76 -24.40 36.85
CA SER A 53 12.17 -23.24 37.63
C SER A 53 11.48 -21.88 37.40
N ALA A 54 10.68 -21.54 38.41
CA ALA A 54 10.10 -20.23 38.67
C ALA A 54 11.17 -19.12 38.79
N ALA A 55 10.90 -17.99 38.15
CA ALA A 55 11.56 -16.71 38.42
C ALA A 55 10.67 -15.86 39.35
N PRO A 56 11.26 -15.05 40.25
CA PRO A 56 10.55 -14.32 41.29
C PRO A 56 9.71 -13.14 40.76
N ALA A 57 8.51 -13.00 41.32
CA ALA A 57 7.59 -11.90 41.07
C ALA A 57 8.14 -10.55 41.61
N PRO A 58 8.00 -9.45 40.87
CA PRO A 58 8.16 -8.11 41.43
C PRO A 58 6.93 -7.72 42.28
N ALA A 59 7.22 -7.06 43.40
CA ALA A 59 6.27 -6.63 44.42
C ALA A 59 5.25 -5.59 43.92
N PRO A 60 4.03 -5.56 44.49
CA PRO A 60 3.04 -4.52 44.22
C PRO A 60 3.37 -3.25 45.02
N SER A 61 3.60 -2.15 44.31
CA SER A 61 3.70 -0.82 44.90
C SER A 61 2.45 -0.01 44.55
N SER A 62 1.61 0.12 45.58
CA SER A 62 0.82 1.29 45.99
C SER A 62 -0.09 1.97 44.95
N GLU A 63 -1.36 1.79 45.25
CA GLU A 63 -2.54 2.55 44.89
C GLU A 63 -2.35 4.04 45.25
N ASP A 64 -2.60 4.93 44.30
CA ASP A 64 -2.96 6.32 44.56
C ASP A 64 -4.23 6.62 43.75
N ASP A 65 -5.33 6.73 44.48
CA ASP A 65 -6.62 7.23 44.04
C ASP A 65 -6.50 8.68 43.56
N ILE A 66 -6.92 8.96 42.31
CA ILE A 66 -7.37 10.30 41.95
C ILE A 66 -8.74 10.21 41.28
N ASP A 67 -9.69 10.72 42.03
CA ASP A 67 -11.10 10.90 41.76
C ASP A 67 -11.36 12.03 40.73
N ALA A 68 -12.52 11.92 40.09
CA ALA A 68 -13.36 12.98 39.53
C ALA A 68 -12.77 14.01 38.53
N SER A 69 -13.27 13.97 37.29
CA SER A 69 -14.35 14.90 36.88
C SER A 69 -14.70 14.77 35.39
N SER A 70 -15.97 14.42 35.14
CA SER A 70 -16.88 14.97 34.14
C SER A 70 -16.34 16.12 33.26
N SER A 71 -16.43 15.99 31.93
CA SER A 71 -17.43 16.69 31.11
C SER A 71 -17.09 16.71 29.61
N ASP A 72 -18.17 16.66 28.83
CA ASP A 72 -18.34 17.19 27.48
C ASP A 72 -17.90 16.38 26.25
N GLN A 73 -18.90 15.63 25.78
CA GLN A 73 -19.19 15.43 24.37
C GLN A 73 -19.06 16.73 23.57
N GLN A 74 -18.22 16.74 22.54
CA GLN A 74 -18.46 17.56 21.36
C GLN A 74 -18.41 16.68 20.12
N SER A 75 -19.63 16.41 19.66
CA SER A 75 -19.98 15.97 18.31
C SER A 75 -19.33 16.88 17.26
N LEU A 76 -18.53 16.32 16.37
CA LEU A 76 -18.14 16.96 15.14
C LEU A 76 -19.29 16.88 14.11
N PRO A 77 -19.63 17.98 13.43
CA PRO A 77 -20.70 17.99 12.45
C PRO A 77 -20.27 17.33 11.13
N LEU A 78 -21.11 16.37 10.70
CA LEU A 78 -21.19 15.89 9.33
C LEU A 78 -21.48 17.06 8.38
N LEU A 79 -20.51 17.39 7.53
CA LEU A 79 -20.71 18.25 6.37
C LEU A 79 -21.25 17.40 5.22
N GLN A 80 -22.58 17.29 5.16
CA GLN A 80 -23.31 16.93 3.96
C GLN A 80 -23.48 18.17 3.06
N THR A 81 -23.62 17.89 1.76
CA THR A 81 -24.28 18.67 0.70
C THR A 81 -23.40 19.45 -0.27
N SER A 82 -23.23 18.87 -1.45
CA SER A 82 -23.26 19.54 -2.75
C SER A 82 -23.75 18.49 -3.76
N LYS A 83 -25.07 18.33 -3.94
CA LYS A 83 -25.91 19.05 -4.92
C LYS A 83 -25.48 18.77 -6.36
N LEU A 84 -25.76 17.54 -6.83
CA LEU A 84 -25.76 17.20 -8.25
C LEU A 84 -27.13 17.58 -8.83
N VAL A 85 -27.08 18.53 -9.76
CA VAL A 85 -28.21 19.06 -10.51
C VAL A 85 -28.72 18.00 -11.48
N SER A 86 -30.01 17.71 -11.33
CA SER A 86 -30.84 16.98 -12.27
C SER A 86 -31.15 17.87 -13.47
N SER A 87 -30.99 17.35 -14.68
CA SER A 87 -31.56 17.90 -15.92
C SER A 87 -31.74 16.78 -16.94
N THR A 88 -32.98 16.30 -17.05
CA THR A 88 -33.62 15.72 -18.25
C THR A 88 -34.74 16.68 -18.64
N PRO A 89 -35.04 16.97 -19.92
CA PRO A 89 -35.70 16.05 -20.88
C PRO A 89 -35.12 16.22 -22.31
N GLY A 90 -35.39 15.46 -23.37
CA GLY A 90 -36.50 14.63 -23.86
C GLY A 90 -36.42 14.66 -25.42
N GLU A 91 -37.30 13.92 -26.11
CA GLU A 91 -37.53 13.91 -27.58
C GLU A 91 -36.56 13.02 -28.38
N ASP A 92 -36.93 12.20 -29.38
CA ASP A 92 -38.20 11.66 -29.87
C ASP A 92 -37.87 10.54 -30.88
N GLU A 93 -38.89 9.75 -31.22
CA GLU A 93 -38.90 8.54 -32.07
C GLU A 93 -38.34 8.68 -33.51
N ALA A 94 -37.86 7.55 -34.08
CA ALA A 94 -38.61 6.79 -35.10
C ALA A 94 -37.75 5.99 -36.11
N ALA A 95 -38.29 4.81 -36.43
CA ALA A 95 -38.33 4.17 -37.74
C ALA A 95 -37.16 3.30 -38.25
N ALA A 96 -37.60 2.18 -38.82
CA ALA A 96 -36.89 1.03 -39.33
C ALA A 96 -36.48 1.17 -40.79
N ASP A 97 -35.40 0.45 -41.17
CA ASP A 97 -35.17 -0.29 -42.43
C ASP A 97 -33.75 -0.90 -42.32
N GLY A 98 -33.42 -2.14 -42.66
CA GLY A 98 -33.99 -3.02 -43.67
C GLY A 98 -32.99 -3.23 -44.83
N ALA A 99 -31.84 -3.90 -44.61
CA ALA A 99 -31.01 -4.49 -45.68
C ALA A 99 -29.88 -5.36 -45.10
N SER A 100 -29.90 -6.68 -45.29
CA SER A 100 -29.20 -7.41 -46.37
C SER A 100 -27.75 -7.80 -46.02
N TYR A 101 -27.61 -8.98 -45.43
CA TYR A 101 -26.33 -9.63 -45.14
C TYR A 101 -25.84 -10.34 -46.41
N GLY A 102 -24.91 -9.71 -47.11
CA GLY A 102 -24.14 -10.32 -48.19
C GLY A 102 -23.15 -11.35 -47.61
N THR A 103 -23.27 -12.59 -48.06
CA THR A 103 -22.34 -13.69 -47.77
C THR A 103 -20.97 -13.38 -48.39
N MET A 104 -20.00 -12.95 -47.59
CA MET A 104 -18.61 -12.84 -48.02
C MET A 104 -17.90 -14.17 -47.80
N LYS A 105 -17.43 -14.73 -48.91
CA LYS A 105 -16.64 -15.94 -49.05
C LYS A 105 -15.34 -15.81 -48.24
N ALA A 106 -15.16 -16.69 -47.25
CA ALA A 106 -13.96 -16.78 -46.43
C ALA A 106 -12.73 -17.04 -47.32
N VAL A 107 -11.90 -16.02 -47.48
CA VAL A 107 -10.51 -16.18 -47.92
C VAL A 107 -9.71 -16.34 -46.64
N ALA A 108 -9.04 -17.49 -46.48
CA ALA A 108 -8.21 -17.77 -45.33
C ALA A 108 -7.06 -16.76 -45.26
N GLU A 109 -7.19 -15.77 -44.37
CA GLU A 109 -6.12 -14.86 -44.03
C GLU A 109 -5.05 -15.59 -43.23
N PRO A 110 -3.76 -15.35 -43.51
CA PRO A 110 -2.68 -15.87 -42.67
C PRO A 110 -2.78 -15.19 -41.31
N SER A 111 -3.18 -15.96 -40.30
CA SER A 111 -3.31 -15.54 -38.91
C SER A 111 -1.94 -15.26 -38.30
N VAL A 112 -1.40 -14.08 -38.59
CA VAL A 112 -0.28 -13.52 -37.84
C VAL A 112 -0.88 -12.76 -36.66
N LYS A 113 -1.29 -13.50 -35.63
CA LYS A 113 -1.62 -12.93 -34.32
C LYS A 113 -0.32 -12.54 -33.62
N TYR A 114 0.31 -11.45 -34.04
CA TYR A 114 1.32 -10.83 -33.17
C TYR A 114 0.58 -10.29 -31.95
N ASP A 115 0.97 -10.76 -30.76
CA ASP A 115 0.50 -10.31 -29.46
C ASP A 115 0.72 -8.80 -29.28
N VAL A 116 -0.23 -7.99 -29.74
CA VAL A 116 -0.27 -6.54 -29.48
C VAL A 116 -0.21 -6.28 -27.97
N ALA A 117 -0.77 -7.19 -27.16
CA ALA A 117 -0.68 -7.18 -25.70
C ALA A 117 0.74 -7.39 -25.17
N ALA A 118 1.56 -8.27 -25.75
CA ALA A 118 2.94 -8.50 -25.32
C ALA A 118 3.86 -7.32 -25.66
N ALA A 119 3.66 -6.70 -26.83
CA ALA A 119 4.36 -5.48 -27.21
C ALA A 119 4.00 -4.31 -26.26
N GLY A 120 2.72 -4.19 -25.89
CA GLY A 120 2.24 -3.21 -24.90
C GLY A 120 2.88 -3.40 -23.52
N ARG A 121 2.93 -4.64 -23.02
CA ARG A 121 3.56 -4.98 -21.73
C ARG A 121 5.04 -4.67 -21.70
N SER A 122 5.78 -4.96 -22.78
CA SER A 122 7.21 -4.61 -22.86
C SER A 122 7.46 -3.10 -22.78
N GLY A 123 6.60 -2.31 -23.44
CA GLY A 123 6.67 -0.85 -23.37
C GLY A 123 6.42 -0.31 -21.97
N VAL A 124 5.40 -0.82 -21.28
CA VAL A 124 5.10 -0.45 -19.89
C VAL A 124 6.25 -0.83 -18.96
N ASN A 125 6.78 -2.05 -19.06
CA ASN A 125 7.89 -2.50 -18.21
C ASN A 125 9.10 -1.58 -18.34
N LYS A 126 9.50 -1.25 -19.57
CA LYS A 126 10.62 -0.34 -19.82
C LYS A 126 10.36 1.05 -19.24
N PHE A 127 9.16 1.59 -19.40
CA PHE A 127 8.80 2.89 -18.86
C PHE A 127 8.85 2.91 -17.33
N VAL A 128 8.13 1.99 -16.68
CA VAL A 128 8.04 1.91 -15.21
C VAL A 128 9.44 1.67 -14.63
N HIS A 129 10.19 0.71 -15.16
CA HIS A 129 11.55 0.44 -14.71
C HIS A 129 12.46 1.68 -14.85
N SER A 130 12.45 2.34 -16.00
CA SER A 130 13.27 3.54 -16.21
C SER A 130 12.89 4.68 -15.26
N MET A 131 11.59 4.87 -15.01
CA MET A 131 11.10 5.88 -14.07
C MET A 131 11.57 5.57 -12.66
N LEU A 132 11.39 4.34 -12.20
CA LEU A 132 11.72 3.94 -10.83
C LEU A 132 13.23 3.92 -10.54
N VAL A 133 14.08 3.58 -11.52
CA VAL A 133 15.54 3.74 -11.36
C VAL A 133 15.91 5.20 -11.08
N ALA A 134 15.30 6.15 -11.80
CA ALA A 134 15.52 7.57 -11.56
C ALA A 134 14.95 8.00 -10.20
N SER A 135 13.78 7.48 -9.83
CA SER A 135 13.11 7.79 -8.58
C SER A 135 13.88 7.30 -7.36
N VAL A 136 14.40 6.06 -7.37
CA VAL A 136 15.27 5.52 -6.31
C VAL A 136 16.44 6.47 -6.04
N ARG A 137 17.16 6.86 -7.09
CA ARG A 137 18.30 7.78 -6.94
C ARG A 137 17.89 9.13 -6.36
N LYS A 138 16.74 9.66 -6.79
CA LYS A 138 16.25 10.96 -6.32
C LYS A 138 15.79 10.90 -4.87
N THR A 139 15.15 9.82 -4.45
CA THR A 139 14.76 9.58 -3.06
C THR A 139 15.98 9.36 -2.16
N ASP A 140 16.96 8.54 -2.56
CA ASP A 140 18.23 8.37 -1.83
C ASP A 140 18.96 9.72 -1.65
N ASN A 141 18.96 10.55 -2.70
CA ASN A 141 19.54 11.89 -2.62
C ASN A 141 18.76 12.80 -1.67
N PHE A 142 17.43 12.71 -1.64
CA PHE A 142 16.60 13.49 -0.71
C PHE A 142 16.86 13.07 0.74
N ILE A 143 16.89 11.76 1.01
CA ILE A 143 17.27 11.22 2.32
C ILE A 143 18.63 11.75 2.76
N SER A 144 19.65 11.62 1.90
CA SER A 144 21.03 11.97 2.25
C SER A 144 21.26 13.48 2.37
N ASN A 145 20.65 14.28 1.49
CA ASN A 145 20.96 15.71 1.39
C ASN A 145 20.02 16.63 2.18
N VAL A 146 18.82 16.16 2.50
CA VAL A 146 17.79 16.95 3.19
C VAL A 146 17.55 16.36 4.57
N ILE A 147 17.11 15.10 4.63
CA ILE A 147 16.66 14.48 5.88
C ILE A 147 17.84 14.28 6.83
N GLN A 148 18.93 13.67 6.37
CA GLN A 148 20.12 13.45 7.20
C GLN A 148 20.78 14.75 7.69
N LYS A 149 20.74 15.81 6.87
CA LYS A 149 21.27 17.12 7.29
C LYS A 149 20.43 17.73 8.42
N ARG A 150 19.11 17.66 8.31
CA ARG A 150 18.18 18.13 9.35
C ARG A 150 18.27 17.28 10.62
N LEU A 151 18.45 15.97 10.49
CA LEU A 151 18.73 15.07 11.63
C LEU A 151 20.03 15.45 12.36
N SER A 152 21.06 15.85 11.61
CA SER A 152 22.37 16.22 12.15
C SER A 152 22.42 17.63 12.72
N ASP A 153 21.35 18.42 12.58
CA ASP A 153 21.29 19.79 13.09
C ASP A 153 21.25 19.77 14.63
N PRO A 154 22.25 20.36 15.33
CA PRO A 154 22.24 20.44 16.78
C PRO A 154 21.12 21.34 17.32
N SER A 155 20.60 22.26 16.51
CA SER A 155 19.52 23.18 16.90
C SER A 155 18.12 22.56 16.78
N ALA A 156 17.97 21.45 16.05
CA ALA A 156 16.71 20.74 15.95
C ALA A 156 16.32 20.08 17.29
N ASP A 157 15.11 20.36 17.73
CA ASP A 157 14.51 19.77 18.94
C ASP A 157 14.21 18.27 18.73
N SER A 158 13.87 17.58 19.82
CA SER A 158 13.63 16.14 19.81
C SER A 158 12.45 15.72 18.92
N TYR A 159 11.38 16.52 18.86
CA TYR A 159 10.22 16.20 18.02
C TYR A 159 10.55 16.34 16.54
N THR A 160 11.29 17.38 16.19
CA THR A 160 11.79 17.56 14.83
C THR A 160 12.70 16.39 14.42
N LYS A 161 13.61 15.96 15.30
CA LYS A 161 14.48 14.80 15.03
C LYS A 161 13.73 13.49 14.88
N ASP A 162 12.78 13.21 15.78
CA ASP A 162 11.91 12.04 15.68
C ASP A 162 11.14 12.05 14.36
N CYS A 163 10.63 13.22 13.95
CA CYS A 163 9.94 13.35 12.67
C CYS A 163 10.84 13.07 11.47
N MET A 164 12.05 13.64 11.44
CA MET A 164 13.01 13.38 10.36
C MET A 164 13.45 11.91 10.33
N GLN A 165 13.54 11.26 11.49
CA GLN A 165 13.87 9.83 11.56
C GLN A 165 12.74 8.98 10.96
N THR A 166 11.47 9.26 11.29
CA THR A 166 10.32 8.63 10.64
C THR A 166 10.34 8.85 9.13
N CYS A 167 10.56 10.09 8.68
CA CYS A 167 10.67 10.42 7.25
C CYS A 167 11.79 9.63 6.56
N LYS A 168 12.93 9.44 7.22
CA LYS A 168 14.04 8.63 6.69
C LYS A 168 13.59 7.18 6.49
N GLU A 169 12.97 6.58 7.50
CA GLU A 169 12.52 5.18 7.49
C GLU A 169 11.48 4.95 6.39
N VAL A 170 10.42 5.76 6.32
CA VAL A 170 9.37 5.58 5.30
C VAL A 170 9.90 5.80 3.88
N TYR A 171 10.86 6.70 3.66
CA TYR A 171 11.46 6.84 2.33
C TYR A 171 12.46 5.73 1.98
N GLU A 172 13.15 5.15 2.96
CA GLU A 172 13.95 3.92 2.76
C GLU A 172 13.05 2.74 2.39
N ASP A 173 11.89 2.62 3.04
CA ASP A 173 10.86 1.63 2.70
C ASP A 173 10.30 1.85 1.30
N SER A 174 9.96 3.09 0.93
CA SER A 174 9.60 3.47 -0.45
C SER A 174 10.67 3.07 -1.46
N VAL A 175 11.96 3.27 -1.16
CA VAL A 175 13.06 2.82 -2.04
C VAL A 175 13.05 1.29 -2.18
N GLY A 176 12.75 0.57 -1.11
CA GLY A 176 12.50 -0.88 -1.14
C GLY A 176 11.33 -1.25 -2.06
N ALA A 177 10.19 -0.57 -1.92
CA ALA A 177 8.99 -0.80 -2.74
C ALA A 177 9.23 -0.51 -4.23
N MET A 178 9.97 0.55 -4.55
CA MET A 178 10.37 0.85 -5.94
C MET A 178 11.20 -0.27 -6.56
N LYS A 179 12.11 -0.87 -5.79
CA LYS A 179 12.94 -1.99 -6.26
C LYS A 179 12.11 -3.25 -6.49
N LYS A 180 11.22 -3.59 -5.55
CA LYS A 180 10.29 -4.72 -5.70
C LYS A 180 9.34 -4.53 -6.88
N THR A 181 8.82 -3.33 -7.09
CA THR A 181 8.01 -3.02 -8.28
C THR A 181 8.75 -3.34 -9.57
N MET A 182 10.06 -3.02 -9.66
CA MET A 182 10.87 -3.31 -10.84
C MET A 182 11.05 -4.82 -11.08
N GLU A 183 11.04 -5.64 -10.02
CA GLU A 183 11.05 -7.11 -10.08
C GLU A 183 9.66 -7.62 -10.50
N ASP A 184 8.60 -7.17 -9.82
CA ASP A 184 7.22 -7.57 -10.08
C ASP A 184 6.78 -7.32 -11.53
N ILE A 185 7.13 -6.18 -12.13
CA ILE A 185 6.77 -5.91 -13.53
C ILE A 185 7.53 -6.83 -14.50
N GLN A 186 8.76 -7.26 -14.18
CA GLN A 186 9.52 -8.21 -15.00
C GLN A 186 8.89 -9.60 -14.95
N ASP A 187 8.39 -9.98 -13.78
CA ASP A 187 7.66 -11.24 -13.56
C ASP A 187 6.21 -11.18 -14.06
N GLY A 188 5.76 -10.03 -14.57
CA GLY A 188 4.39 -9.81 -15.05
C GLY A 188 3.36 -9.65 -13.93
N ASN A 189 3.79 -9.49 -12.68
CA ASN A 189 2.94 -9.30 -11.51
C ASN A 189 2.54 -7.82 -11.32
N TYR A 190 1.75 -7.31 -12.27
CA TYR A 190 1.30 -5.92 -12.25
C TYR A 190 0.40 -5.57 -11.06
N PHE A 191 -0.24 -6.58 -10.44
CA PHE A 191 -1.02 -6.37 -9.22
C PHE A 191 -0.12 -6.00 -8.04
N LYS A 192 0.94 -6.77 -7.78
CA LYS A 192 1.91 -6.41 -6.72
C LYS A 192 2.63 -5.10 -7.02
N ALA A 193 3.04 -4.91 -8.27
CA ALA A 193 3.63 -3.64 -8.72
C ALA A 193 2.72 -2.43 -8.43
N ASN A 194 1.39 -2.57 -8.60
CA ASN A 194 0.43 -1.52 -8.29
C ASN A 194 0.40 -1.20 -6.77
N VAL A 195 0.40 -2.24 -5.93
CA VAL A 195 0.41 -2.10 -4.47
C VAL A 195 1.69 -1.39 -4.02
N ASP A 196 2.85 -1.83 -4.50
CA ASP A 196 4.14 -1.27 -4.12
C ASP A 196 4.31 0.20 -4.58
N VAL A 197 3.86 0.54 -5.79
CA VAL A 197 3.87 1.94 -6.26
C VAL A 197 2.92 2.82 -5.44
N SER A 198 1.75 2.30 -5.05
CA SER A 198 0.79 3.04 -4.24
C SER A 198 1.32 3.33 -2.84
N ALA A 199 2.13 2.43 -2.27
CA ALA A 199 2.77 2.64 -0.98
C ALA A 199 3.67 3.90 -0.97
N MET A 200 4.31 4.23 -2.09
CA MET A 200 5.16 5.42 -2.20
C MET A 200 4.42 6.73 -1.89
N SER A 201 3.15 6.83 -2.31
CA SER A 201 2.33 8.01 -2.03
C SER A 201 2.02 8.12 -0.53
N ASN A 202 1.65 6.99 0.09
CA ASN A 202 1.35 6.94 1.53
C ASN A 202 2.57 7.30 2.38
N ASP A 203 3.77 6.83 2.00
CA ASP A 203 5.02 7.16 2.68
C ASP A 203 5.34 8.66 2.55
N ALA A 204 5.16 9.22 1.35
CA ALA A 204 5.36 10.65 1.12
C ALA A 204 4.37 11.51 1.93
N ASP A 205 3.11 11.13 1.97
CA ASP A 205 2.08 11.82 2.76
C ASP A 205 2.36 11.74 4.26
N THR A 206 2.72 10.55 4.77
CA THR A 206 3.08 10.34 6.17
C THR A 206 4.23 11.28 6.58
N CYS A 207 5.27 11.37 5.76
CA CYS A 207 6.38 12.26 6.03
C CYS A 207 5.98 13.74 5.93
N LYS A 208 5.22 14.12 4.89
CA LYS A 208 4.73 15.50 4.70
C LYS A 208 3.89 15.98 5.88
N GLU A 209 2.96 15.16 6.35
CA GLU A 209 2.12 15.47 7.51
C GLU A 209 2.94 15.64 8.78
N CYS A 210 3.93 14.78 8.98
CA CYS A 210 4.87 14.88 10.09
C CYS A 210 5.63 16.22 10.05
N VAL A 211 6.26 16.53 8.91
CA VAL A 211 7.03 17.78 8.72
C VAL A 211 6.15 18.99 8.97
N LYS A 212 4.93 18.98 8.43
CA LYS A 212 3.96 20.06 8.63
C LYS A 212 3.60 20.27 10.09
N GLN A 213 3.53 19.21 10.89
CA GLN A 213 3.23 19.30 12.31
C GLN A 213 4.37 19.91 13.13
N VAL A 214 5.63 19.62 12.79
CA VAL A 214 6.79 20.02 13.62
C VAL A 214 7.52 21.28 13.12
N ILE A 215 7.60 21.46 11.80
CA ILE A 215 8.31 22.58 11.15
C ILE A 215 7.31 23.58 10.54
N GLY A 216 6.10 23.13 10.22
CA GLY A 216 5.14 23.93 9.44
C GLY A 216 5.32 23.71 7.94
N ASP A 217 4.99 24.72 7.14
CA ASP A 217 5.10 24.60 5.68
C ASP A 217 6.57 24.55 5.24
N ASP A 218 6.97 23.41 4.68
CA ASP A 218 8.33 23.21 4.19
C ASP A 218 8.35 23.07 2.66
N PRO A 219 8.88 24.08 1.93
CA PRO A 219 8.80 24.09 0.46
C PRO A 219 9.63 22.99 -0.20
N GLU A 220 10.64 22.45 0.50
CA GLU A 220 11.49 21.38 -0.01
C GLU A 220 10.77 20.03 0.07
N PHE A 221 10.09 19.74 1.18
CA PHE A 221 9.23 18.56 1.32
C PHE A 221 7.99 18.64 0.43
N GLU A 222 7.33 19.79 0.32
CA GLU A 222 6.18 19.97 -0.58
C GLU A 222 6.57 19.71 -2.04
N LYS A 223 7.72 20.25 -2.48
CA LYS A 223 8.24 20.00 -3.82
C LYS A 223 8.59 18.53 -4.04
N PHE A 224 9.12 17.85 -3.04
CA PHE A 224 9.46 16.44 -3.13
C PHE A 224 8.20 15.55 -3.16
N SER A 225 7.24 15.77 -2.26
CA SER A 225 5.95 15.05 -2.23
C SER A 225 5.22 15.17 -3.55
N LYS A 226 5.07 16.40 -4.09
CA LYS A 226 4.43 16.61 -5.39
C LYS A 226 5.15 15.89 -6.54
N TRP A 227 6.47 15.77 -6.45
CA TRP A 227 7.23 14.99 -7.42
C TRP A 227 6.97 13.48 -7.27
N VAL A 228 6.87 12.96 -6.04
CA VAL A 228 6.49 11.57 -5.77
C VAL A 228 5.10 11.28 -6.36
N ASP A 229 4.12 12.14 -6.11
CA ASP A 229 2.76 11.99 -6.64
C ASP A 229 2.77 11.85 -8.17
N GLY A 230 3.54 12.71 -8.86
CA GLY A 230 3.68 12.64 -10.31
C GLY A 230 4.36 11.36 -10.81
N VAL A 231 5.27 10.78 -10.04
CA VAL A 231 5.88 9.47 -10.35
C VAL A 231 4.86 8.35 -10.15
N VAL A 232 4.14 8.37 -9.04
CA VAL A 232 3.11 7.39 -8.69
C VAL A 232 2.01 7.38 -9.75
N ASP A 233 1.44 8.53 -10.08
CA ASP A 233 0.41 8.68 -11.10
C ASP A 233 0.87 8.15 -12.46
N ALA A 234 2.09 8.50 -12.87
CA ALA A 234 2.64 8.06 -14.15
C ALA A 234 2.86 6.53 -14.18
N CYS A 235 3.35 5.93 -13.09
CA CYS A 235 3.57 4.50 -13.02
C CYS A 235 2.24 3.73 -12.94
N LEU A 236 1.33 4.12 -12.05
CA LEU A 236 0.03 3.49 -11.90
C LEU A 236 -0.78 3.57 -13.18
N GLY A 237 -0.82 4.72 -13.85
CA GLY A 237 -1.54 4.88 -15.13
C GLY A 237 -1.03 3.95 -16.23
N LYS A 238 0.26 3.57 -16.21
CA LYS A 238 0.81 2.57 -17.15
C LYS A 238 0.53 1.14 -16.71
N ILE A 239 0.66 0.85 -15.41
CA ILE A 239 0.44 -0.48 -14.84
C ILE A 239 -1.02 -0.91 -14.99
N THR A 240 -1.97 -0.04 -14.67
CA THR A 240 -3.41 -0.36 -14.71
C THR A 240 -3.96 -0.37 -16.14
N GLY A 241 -3.41 0.48 -17.02
CA GLY A 241 -3.82 0.56 -18.42
C GLY A 241 -3.52 -0.69 -19.25
N ILE A 242 -2.75 -1.67 -18.75
CA ILE A 242 -2.51 -2.96 -19.43
C ILE A 242 -3.76 -3.84 -19.43
N ASN A 243 -4.63 -3.70 -18.43
CA ASN A 243 -5.83 -4.53 -18.26
C ASN A 243 -7.08 -3.91 -18.90
N SER A 244 -6.94 -2.75 -19.56
CA SER A 244 -8.03 -1.97 -20.16
C SER A 244 -8.21 -2.24 -21.64
#